data_AF-A0A535F6U9-F1
#
_entry.id   AF-A0A535F6U9-F1
#
_cell.length_a   1.000
_cell.length_b   1.000
_cell.length_c   1.000
_cell.angle_alpha   90.00
_cell.angle_beta   90.00
_cell.angle_gamma   90.00
#
_symmetry.space_group_name_H-M   'P 1'
#
loop_
_entity.id
_entity.type
_entity.pdbx_description
1 polymer ?
#
loop_
_entity_poly.entity_id
_entity_poly.type
_entity_poly.pdbx_seq_one_letter_code
_entity_poly.pdbx_strand_id
1 'polypeptide(L)'
;MRQWALDAEHILNGSWAEIPEQGKNDKEIPPKKNLTNKEVGLRFDKFLQELGQKHKEEEMDQIEVKCLEEFLRVLTNLRSYLIQRYDLADFPRTNNEMESAILRVKARYRRISGRKHWNVYLL
;
A
#
# COMPACT_ATOMS: atom_id res chain seq x y z
N MET A 1 -12.31 -7.66 10.00
CA MET A 1 -11.73 -7.76 8.65
C MET A 1 -11.06 -9.13 8.54
N ARG A 2 -11.21 -9.88 7.45
CA ARG A 2 -10.58 -11.21 7.31
C ARG A 2 -9.06 -11.08 7.24
N GLN A 3 -8.33 -12.07 7.75
CA GLN A 3 -6.86 -12.03 7.85
C GLN A 3 -6.19 -11.81 6.49
N TRP A 4 -6.69 -12.44 5.43
CA TRP A 4 -6.15 -12.28 4.06
C TRP A 4 -6.22 -10.84 3.53
N ALA A 5 -7.19 -10.04 3.96
CA ALA A 5 -7.26 -8.63 3.59
C ALA A 5 -6.19 -7.80 4.33
N LEU A 6 -5.94 -8.11 5.61
CA LEU A 6 -4.89 -7.47 6.39
C LEU A 6 -3.50 -7.85 5.88
N ASP A 7 -3.29 -9.10 5.48
CA ASP A 7 -2.03 -9.57 4.92
C ASP A 7 -1.71 -8.87 3.60
N ALA A 8 -2.72 -8.68 2.73
CA ALA A 8 -2.57 -7.90 1.50
C ALA A 8 -2.21 -6.44 1.80
N GLU A 9 -2.87 -5.80 2.77
CA GLU A 9 -2.53 -4.44 3.21
C GLU A 9 -1.09 -4.36 3.71
N HIS A 10 -0.67 -5.31 4.55
CA HIS A 10 0.69 -5.39 5.08
C HIS A 10 1.74 -5.56 3.97
N ILE A 11 1.44 -6.34 2.93
CA ILE A 11 2.34 -6.46 1.76
C ILE A 11 2.46 -5.13 1.04
N LEU A 12 1.34 -4.44 0.82
CA LEU A 12 1.29 -3.20 0.03
C LEU A 12 1.83 -1.98 0.79
N ASN A 13 1.58 -1.85 2.09
CA ASN A 13 2.10 -0.73 2.88
C ASN A 13 3.62 -0.83 3.11
N GLY A 14 4.20 -2.02 2.94
CA GLY A 14 5.64 -2.27 3.03
C GLY A 14 6.19 -2.42 4.44
N SER A 15 5.34 -2.61 5.47
CA SER A 15 5.79 -2.77 6.87
C SER A 15 6.70 -3.98 7.08
N TRP A 16 6.60 -4.99 6.22
CA TRP A 16 7.52 -6.14 6.21
C TRP A 16 8.98 -5.79 5.87
N ALA A 17 9.24 -4.58 5.37
CA ALA A 17 10.55 -4.13 4.94
C ALA A 17 11.19 -3.12 5.91
N GLU A 18 10.60 -2.95 7.09
CA GLU A 18 11.15 -2.12 8.16
C GLU A 18 12.56 -2.63 8.54
N ILE A 19 13.51 -1.70 8.52
CA ILE A 19 14.89 -1.98 8.92
C ILE A 19 14.91 -1.96 10.45
N PRO A 20 15.35 -3.04 11.13
CA PRO A 20 15.50 -3.00 12.59
C PRO A 20 16.48 -1.89 12.95
N GLU A 21 16.03 -0.94 13.77
CA GLU A 21 16.81 0.22 14.18
C GLU A 21 18.14 -0.19 14.81
N GLN A 22 19.25 0.10 14.14
CA GLN A 22 20.53 0.23 14.81
C GLN A 22 20.62 1.65 15.40
N GLY A 23 20.00 1.80 16.57
CA GLY A 23 20.27 2.83 17.57
C GLY A 23 20.26 4.30 17.13
N LYS A 24 19.21 5.03 17.48
CA LYS A 24 19.24 6.19 18.40
C LYS A 24 17.99 7.08 18.22
N ASN A 25 17.41 7.44 19.37
CA ASN A 25 16.45 8.51 19.63
C ASN A 25 15.00 8.28 19.18
N ASP A 26 14.12 8.15 20.18
CA ASP A 26 12.66 7.92 20.17
C ASP A 26 11.78 8.97 19.43
N LYS A 27 12.30 9.69 18.42
CA LYS A 27 11.55 10.76 17.73
C LYS A 27 11.68 10.78 16.21
N GLU A 28 12.44 9.88 15.61
CA GLU A 28 12.57 9.82 14.15
C GLU A 28 11.86 8.58 13.62
N ILE A 29 10.92 8.80 12.69
CA ILE A 29 10.26 7.72 11.96
C ILE A 29 11.38 6.96 11.24
N PRO A 30 11.52 5.64 11.45
CA PRO A 30 12.61 4.88 10.86
C PRO A 30 12.63 5.07 9.34
N PRO A 31 13.81 5.21 8.72
CA PRO A 31 13.91 5.40 7.28
C PRO A 31 13.29 4.19 6.58
N LYS A 32 12.18 4.42 5.86
CA LYS A 32 11.53 3.38 5.08
C LYS A 32 12.52 2.85 4.04
N LYS A 33 12.69 1.53 3.98
CA LYS A 33 13.41 0.90 2.89
C LYS A 33 12.79 1.34 1.56
N ASN A 34 13.65 1.71 0.61
CA ASN A 34 13.26 1.89 -0.78
C ASN A 34 12.88 0.52 -1.34
N LEU A 35 11.56 0.27 -1.38
CA LEU A 35 10.97 -0.91 -1.98
C LEU A 35 10.88 -0.70 -3.47
N THR A 36 11.18 -1.74 -4.23
CA THR A 36 11.03 -1.70 -5.70
C THR A 36 9.72 -2.35 -6.15
N ASN A 37 9.24 -1.96 -7.32
CA ASN A 37 8.08 -2.58 -7.97
C ASN A 37 8.28 -4.10 -8.10
N LYS A 38 9.53 -4.52 -8.37
CA LYS A 38 9.89 -5.93 -8.52
C LYS A 38 9.77 -6.71 -7.22
N GLU A 39 10.32 -6.18 -6.12
CA GLU A 39 10.27 -6.84 -4.81
C GLU A 39 8.83 -6.98 -4.31
N VAL A 40 8.05 -5.90 -4.38
CA VAL A 40 6.64 -5.93 -3.94
C VAL A 40 5.82 -6.82 -4.85
N GLY A 41 6.02 -6.72 -6.17
CA GLY A 41 5.33 -7.56 -7.14
C GLY A 41 5.55 -9.05 -6.91
N LEU A 42 6.80 -9.47 -6.71
CA LEU A 42 7.11 -10.87 -6.44
C LEU A 42 6.44 -11.37 -5.15
N ARG A 43 6.48 -10.57 -4.09
CA ARG A 43 5.88 -10.92 -2.80
C ARG A 43 4.35 -11.00 -2.89
N PHE A 44 3.74 -10.06 -3.60
CA PHE A 44 2.30 -10.01 -3.82
C PHE A 44 1.81 -11.17 -4.68
N ASP A 45 2.52 -11.49 -5.76
CA ASP A 45 2.19 -12.62 -6.65
C ASP A 45 2.28 -13.94 -5.89
N LYS A 46 3.32 -14.12 -5.07
CA LYS A 46 3.46 -15.29 -4.21
C LYS A 46 2.30 -15.40 -3.22
N PHE A 47 1.92 -14.30 -2.57
CA PHE A 47 0.78 -14.28 -1.65
C PHE A 47 -0.53 -14.68 -2.34
N LEU A 48 -0.82 -14.17 -3.54
CA LEU A 48 -2.03 -14.54 -4.28
C LEU A 48 -2.04 -16.03 -4.65
N GLN A 49 -0.88 -16.58 -5.03
CA GLN A 49 -0.74 -18.01 -5.33
C GLN A 49 -0.98 -18.89 -4.10
N GLU A 50 -0.34 -18.57 -2.97
CA GLU A 50 -0.50 -19.30 -1.72
C GLU A 50 -1.94 -19.24 -1.21
N LEU A 51 -2.58 -18.06 -1.29
CA LEU A 51 -3.96 -17.88 -0.86
C LEU A 51 -4.93 -18.67 -1.76
N GLY A 52 -4.70 -18.68 -3.08
CA GLY A 52 -5.48 -19.48 -4.02
C GLY A 52 -5.29 -20.99 -3.88
N GLN A 53 -4.16 -21.45 -3.35
CA GLN A 53 -3.92 -22.87 -3.02
C GLN A 53 -4.62 -23.27 -1.72
N LYS A 54 -4.47 -22.48 -0.65
CA LYS A 54 -5.16 -22.72 0.64
C LYS A 54 -6.68 -22.83 0.47
N HIS A 55 -7.25 -21.99 -0.40
CA HIS A 55 -8.65 -22.05 -0.77
C HIS A 55 -9.12 -23.43 -1.29
N LYS A 56 -8.24 -24.19 -1.95
CA LYS A 56 -8.57 -25.53 -2.48
C LYS A 56 -8.45 -26.64 -1.45
N GLU A 57 -7.75 -26.40 -0.34
CA GLU A 57 -7.40 -27.40 0.66
C GLU A 57 -8.29 -27.32 1.91
N GLU A 58 -8.83 -26.15 2.25
CA GLU A 58 -9.68 -25.94 3.43
C GLU A 58 -11.18 -26.12 3.12
N GLU A 59 -11.89 -26.84 3.98
CA GLU A 59 -13.36 -26.82 4.00
C GLU A 59 -13.84 -25.48 4.55
N MET A 60 -14.05 -24.52 3.66
CA MET A 60 -14.58 -23.20 3.97
C MET A 60 -16.10 -23.12 3.76
N ASP A 61 -16.74 -22.18 4.47
CA ASP A 61 -18.13 -21.83 4.23
C ASP A 61 -18.34 -21.25 2.80
N GLN A 62 -19.50 -21.51 2.19
CA GLN A 62 -19.79 -21.09 0.82
C GLN A 62 -19.75 -19.57 0.61
N ILE A 63 -20.14 -18.79 1.63
CA ILE A 63 -20.07 -17.32 1.55
C ILE A 63 -18.61 -16.89 1.57
N GLU A 64 -17.79 -17.52 2.41
CA GLU A 64 -16.39 -17.21 2.52
C GLU A 64 -15.61 -17.53 1.25
N VAL A 65 -15.92 -18.66 0.61
CA VAL A 65 -15.42 -19.04 -0.72
C VAL A 65 -15.70 -17.93 -1.73
N LYS A 66 -16.96 -17.50 -1.87
CA LYS A 66 -17.33 -16.43 -2.81
C LYS A 66 -16.61 -15.11 -2.52
N CYS A 67 -16.50 -14.74 -1.25
CA CYS A 67 -15.76 -13.54 -0.85
C CYS A 67 -14.28 -13.62 -1.23
N LEU A 68 -13.66 -14.79 -1.04
CA LEU A 68 -12.25 -15.00 -1.36
C LEU A 68 -12.00 -15.03 -2.86
N GLU A 69 -12.87 -15.69 -3.64
CA GLU A 69 -12.81 -15.69 -5.11
C GLU A 69 -12.90 -14.26 -5.67
N GLU A 70 -13.85 -13.47 -5.17
CA GLU A 70 -13.99 -12.07 -5.56
C GLU A 70 -12.79 -11.23 -5.17
N PHE A 71 -12.23 -11.45 -3.97
CA PHE A 71 -11.02 -10.78 -3.53
C PHE A 71 -9.82 -11.08 -4.44
N LEU A 72 -9.58 -12.37 -4.73
CA LEU A 72 -8.51 -12.80 -5.63
C LEU A 72 -8.70 -12.22 -7.04
N ARG A 73 -9.93 -12.21 -7.55
CA ARG A 73 -10.29 -11.63 -8.85
C ARG A 73 -9.95 -10.14 -8.90
N VAL A 74 -10.38 -9.38 -7.90
CA VAL A 74 -10.14 -7.93 -7.81
C VAL A 74 -8.63 -7.64 -7.72
N LEU A 75 -7.92 -8.32 -6.82
CA LEU A 75 -6.48 -8.09 -6.64
C LEU A 75 -5.65 -8.45 -7.87
N THR A 76 -6.01 -9.54 -8.56
CA THR A 76 -5.34 -9.94 -9.80
C THR A 76 -5.54 -8.90 -10.90
N ASN A 77 -6.77 -8.39 -11.06
CA ASN A 77 -7.08 -7.36 -12.05
C ASN A 77 -6.40 -6.02 -11.74
N LEU A 78 -6.26 -5.68 -10.46
CA LEU A 78 -5.64 -4.41 -10.02
C LEU A 78 -4.13 -4.49 -9.85
N ARG A 79 -3.52 -5.68 -9.95
CA ARG A 79 -2.10 -5.94 -9.70
C ARG A 79 -1.18 -4.88 -10.32
N SER A 80 -1.37 -4.55 -11.61
CA SER A 80 -0.53 -3.58 -12.31
C SER A 80 -0.57 -2.21 -11.65
N TYR A 81 -1.76 -1.75 -11.25
CA TYR A 81 -1.94 -0.44 -10.64
C TYR A 81 -1.46 -0.39 -9.20
N LEU A 82 -1.58 -1.50 -8.48
CA LEU A 82 -1.11 -1.61 -7.10
C LEU A 82 0.43 -1.55 -7.02
N ILE A 83 1.15 -2.08 -8.02
CA ILE A 83 2.60 -2.30 -7.93
C ILE A 83 3.45 -1.30 -8.74
N GLN A 84 2.89 -0.51 -9.65
CA GLN A 84 3.68 0.32 -10.58
C GLN A 84 4.46 1.50 -9.95
N ARG A 85 4.21 1.86 -8.69
CA ARG A 85 4.67 3.15 -8.11
C ARG A 85 5.68 3.02 -6.96
N TYR A 86 6.11 1.82 -6.60
CA TYR A 86 7.13 1.62 -5.56
C TYR A 86 8.52 2.13 -5.97
N ASP A 87 8.87 2.05 -7.25
CA ASP A 87 10.16 2.56 -7.75
C ASP A 87 10.26 4.10 -7.68
N LEU A 88 9.15 4.80 -7.44
CA LEU A 88 9.15 6.25 -7.26
C LEU A 88 9.50 6.60 -5.82
N ALA A 89 10.63 7.29 -5.66
CA ALA A 89 11.03 7.85 -4.37
C ALA A 89 9.93 8.76 -3.80
N ASP A 90 9.70 8.63 -2.49
CA ASP A 90 8.72 9.42 -1.71
C ASP A 90 7.26 9.35 -2.19
N PHE A 91 6.92 8.43 -3.11
CA PHE A 91 5.55 8.24 -3.53
C PHE A 91 4.73 7.65 -2.37
N PRO A 92 3.58 8.25 -2.02
CA PRO A 92 2.78 7.80 -0.89
C PRO A 92 2.21 6.40 -1.14
N ARG A 93 2.42 5.48 -0.20
CA ARG A 93 1.96 4.08 -0.27
C ARG A 93 0.68 3.85 0.50
N THR A 94 0.40 4.70 1.50
CA THR A 94 -0.79 4.64 2.34
C THR A 94 -1.65 5.88 2.17
N ASN A 95 -2.94 5.78 2.53
CA ASN A 95 -3.83 6.94 2.52
C ASN A 95 -3.31 8.08 3.41
N ASN A 96 -2.76 7.74 4.58
CA ASN A 96 -2.19 8.73 5.50
C ASN A 96 -0.98 9.47 4.92
N GLU A 97 -0.11 8.75 4.19
CA GLU A 97 1.02 9.37 3.48
C GLU A 97 0.53 10.27 2.35
N MET A 98 -0.49 9.83 1.60
CA MET A 98 -1.06 10.60 0.50
C MET A 98 -1.68 11.90 1.03
N GLU A 99 -2.51 11.82 2.07
CA GLU A 99 -3.08 12.99 2.73
C GLU A 99 -2.00 13.93 3.25
N SER A 100 -0.98 13.38 3.92
CA SER A 100 0.17 14.16 4.39
C SER A 100 0.90 14.85 3.24
N ALA A 101 1.12 14.18 2.12
CA ALA A 101 1.75 14.76 0.93
C ALA A 101 0.89 15.89 0.34
N ILE A 102 -0.41 15.66 0.15
CA ILE A 102 -1.37 16.66 -0.34
C ILE A 102 -1.38 17.90 0.58
N LEU A 103 -1.39 17.69 1.91
CA LEU A 103 -1.35 18.77 2.88
C LEU A 103 -0.05 19.58 2.80
N ARG A 104 1.12 18.93 2.63
CA ARG A 104 2.41 19.62 2.43
C ARG A 104 2.37 20.50 1.19
N VAL A 105 1.85 19.99 0.07
CA VAL A 105 1.76 20.76 -1.17
C VAL A 105 0.79 21.94 -1.02
N LYS A 106 -0.40 21.71 -0.45
CA LYS A 106 -1.38 22.78 -0.14
C LYS A 106 -0.78 23.86 0.75
N ALA A 107 -0.05 23.48 1.80
CA ALA A 107 0.58 24.42 2.72
C ALA A 107 1.67 25.25 2.03
N ARG A 108 2.56 24.61 1.25
CA ARG A 108 3.60 25.30 0.48
C ARG A 108 2.98 26.31 -0.49
N TYR A 109 1.93 25.92 -1.21
CA TYR A 109 1.27 26.80 -2.16
C TYR A 109 0.59 28.01 -1.50
N ARG A 110 -0.08 27.80 -0.35
CA ARG A 110 -0.66 28.91 0.43
C ARG A 110 0.39 29.94 0.85
N ARG A 111 1.59 29.49 1.23
CA ARG A 111 2.70 30.40 1.59
C ARG A 111 3.18 31.22 0.40
N ILE A 112 3.23 30.63 -0.79
CA ILE A 112 3.73 31.30 -2.00
C ILE A 112 2.68 32.28 -2.57
N SER A 113 1.42 31.84 -2.68
CA SER A 113 0.36 32.58 -3.38
C SER A 113 -0.50 33.46 -2.47
N GLY A 114 -0.50 33.24 -1.17
CA GLY A 114 -1.45 33.83 -0.22
C GLY A 114 -2.90 33.37 -0.39
N ARG A 115 -3.20 32.50 -1.37
CA ARG A 115 -4.57 32.09 -1.70
C ARG A 115 -4.98 30.84 -0.93
N LYS A 116 -6.14 30.88 -0.29
CA LYS A 116 -6.69 29.77 0.51
C LYS A 116 -7.31 28.64 -0.34
N HIS A 117 -7.80 28.97 -1.54
CA HIS A 117 -8.50 28.05 -2.45
C HIS A 117 -7.60 27.47 -3.56
N TRP A 118 -7.74 26.16 -3.78
CA TRP A 118 -6.95 25.36 -4.74
C TRP A 118 -7.73 25.00 -6.01
N ASN A 119 -9.08 25.09 -6.01
CA ASN A 119 -9.98 24.51 -7.02
C ASN A 119 -9.71 24.88 -8.48
N VAL A 120 -8.98 25.96 -8.76
CA VAL A 120 -8.66 26.38 -10.14
C VAL A 120 -7.63 25.47 -10.83
N TYR A 121 -6.92 24.60 -10.08
CA TYR A 121 -5.73 23.90 -10.58
C TYR A 121 -5.74 22.37 -10.37
N LEU A 122 -6.92 21.74 -10.29
CA LEU A 122 -7.07 20.27 -10.34
C LEU A 122 -7.41 19.76 -11.76
N LEU A 123 -6.98 20.50 -12.79
CA LEU A 123 -7.12 20.08 -14.19
C LEU A 123 -5.96 19.15 -14.58
#